data_AF-A0A951KGS5-F1
#
_entry.id   AF-A0A951KGS5-F1
#
_cell.length_a   1.000
_cell.length_b   1.000
_cell.length_c   1.000
_cell.angle_alpha   90.00
_cell.angle_beta   90.00
_cell.angle_gamma   90.00
#
_symmetry.space_group_name_H-M   'P 1'
#
loop_
_entity.id
_entity.type
_entity.pdbx_description
1 polymer ?
#
loop_
_entity_poly.entity_id
_entity_poly.type
_entity_poly.pdbx_seq_one_letter_code
_entity_poly.pdbx_strand_id
1 'polypeptide(L)'
;RIPALEFGIFALGRLEFANEFPAEQADSRKHLIDAKIFLAYQRQLNNLSIQESRLRRHFEKDAAALRQLQESRRHNEHHTARMAPGVRDPRESRLDEAARQYIQAVHEHRHMEWEPDENGFEFSIAEVEVRALHIEPDLFSAWAEENAAAQGLTLARPSKLG
;
A
#
# COMPACT_ATOMS: atom_id res chain seq x y z
N ARG A 1 9.00 -17.73 -14.82
CA ARG A 1 9.38 -19.05 -14.28
C ARG A 1 9.65 -18.88 -12.82
N ILE A 2 9.44 -19.90 -11.98
CA ILE A 2 9.87 -19.87 -10.58
C ILE A 2 11.34 -20.30 -10.62
N PRO A 3 12.30 -19.37 -10.81
CA PRO A 3 13.63 -19.73 -11.26
C PRO A 3 14.36 -20.51 -10.16
N ALA A 4 14.07 -20.20 -8.90
CA ALA A 4 14.62 -20.90 -7.74
C ALA A 4 14.35 -22.41 -7.76
N LEU A 5 13.13 -22.84 -8.12
CA LEU A 5 12.78 -24.27 -8.15
C LEU A 5 13.42 -24.98 -9.34
N GLU A 6 13.49 -24.33 -10.50
CA GLU A 6 14.20 -24.85 -11.67
C GLU A 6 15.71 -24.97 -11.41
N PHE A 7 16.32 -23.94 -10.80
CA PHE A 7 17.73 -23.99 -10.43
C PHE A 7 18.03 -25.11 -9.43
N GLY A 8 17.11 -25.41 -8.51
CA GLY A 8 17.24 -26.56 -7.62
C GLY A 8 17.34 -27.88 -8.38
N ILE A 9 16.49 -28.09 -9.39
CA ILE A 9 16.50 -29.30 -10.24
C ILE A 9 17.83 -29.37 -11.03
N PHE A 10 18.26 -28.27 -11.64
CA PHE A 10 19.52 -28.26 -12.39
C PHE A 10 20.75 -28.44 -11.48
N ALA A 11 20.77 -27.85 -10.29
CA ALA A 11 21.87 -28.01 -9.35
C ALA A 11 22.00 -29.46 -8.88
N LEU A 12 20.88 -30.09 -8.49
CA LEU A 12 20.85 -31.49 -8.08
C LEU A 12 21.24 -32.41 -9.23
N GLY A 13 20.64 -32.21 -10.41
CA GLY A 13 20.93 -33.03 -11.58
C GLY A 13 22.38 -32.93 -12.06
N ARG A 14 23.03 -31.77 -11.90
CA ARG A 14 24.46 -31.61 -12.21
C ARG A 14 25.35 -32.40 -11.27
N LEU A 15 24.96 -32.56 -10.01
CA LEU A 15 25.65 -33.43 -9.05
C LEU A 15 25.40 -34.91 -9.38
N GLU A 16 24.14 -35.26 -9.68
CA GLU A 16 23.73 -36.64 -9.97
C GLU A 16 24.40 -37.21 -11.24
N PHE A 17 24.45 -36.42 -12.32
CA PHE A 17 24.99 -36.85 -13.61
C PHE A 17 26.45 -36.43 -13.85
N ALA A 18 27.16 -35.94 -12.83
CA ALA A 18 28.52 -35.42 -12.95
C ALA A 18 29.49 -36.42 -13.60
N ASN A 19 29.29 -37.71 -13.35
CA ASN A 19 30.17 -38.79 -13.78
C ASN A 19 29.66 -39.56 -15.01
N GLU A 20 28.54 -39.18 -15.62
CA GLU A 20 27.97 -39.93 -16.77
C GLU A 20 28.76 -39.74 -18.08
N PHE A 21 29.50 -38.64 -18.23
CA PHE A 21 30.19 -38.29 -19.49
C PHE A 21 31.70 -38.05 -19.29
N PRO A 22 32.46 -39.03 -18.76
CA PRO A 22 33.85 -38.83 -18.35
C PRO A 22 34.81 -38.66 -19.55
N ALA A 23 34.48 -39.22 -20.71
CA ALA A 23 35.31 -39.18 -21.93
C ALA A 23 35.15 -37.88 -22.74
N GLU A 24 34.15 -37.07 -22.41
CA GLU A 24 33.81 -35.86 -23.17
C GLU A 24 34.64 -34.66 -22.74
N GLN A 25 34.87 -33.71 -23.66
CA GLN A 25 35.52 -32.43 -23.37
C GLN A 25 34.67 -31.61 -22.37
N ALA A 26 35.33 -30.77 -21.57
CA ALA A 26 34.68 -30.05 -20.46
C ALA A 26 33.46 -29.21 -20.91
N ASP A 27 33.58 -28.50 -22.04
CA ASP A 27 32.50 -27.66 -22.56
C ASP A 27 31.31 -28.51 -23.06
N SER A 28 31.58 -29.55 -23.84
CA SER A 28 30.56 -30.50 -24.31
C SER A 28 29.88 -31.23 -23.15
N ARG A 29 30.65 -31.62 -22.13
CA ARG A 29 30.18 -32.34 -20.94
C ARG A 29 29.10 -31.55 -20.20
N LYS A 30 29.28 -30.25 -20.02
CA LYS A 30 28.29 -29.39 -19.36
C LYS A 30 26.95 -29.41 -20.10
N HIS A 31 26.98 -29.29 -21.42
CA HIS A 31 25.77 -29.30 -22.25
C HIS A 31 25.08 -30.67 -22.26
N LEU A 32 25.86 -31.76 -22.28
CA LEU A 32 25.34 -33.13 -22.22
C LEU A 32 24.67 -33.42 -20.86
N ILE A 33 25.28 -32.96 -19.76
CA ILE A 33 24.68 -33.04 -18.44
C ILE A 33 23.37 -32.24 -18.40
N ASP A 34 23.35 -30.98 -18.83
CA ASP A 34 22.12 -30.17 -18.83
C ASP A 34 21.02 -30.79 -19.72
N ALA A 35 21.37 -31.39 -20.86
CA ALA A 35 20.44 -32.15 -21.70
C ALA A 35 19.91 -33.41 -21.00
N LYS A 36 20.77 -34.15 -20.30
CA LYS A 36 20.37 -35.34 -19.54
C LYS A 36 19.42 -34.97 -18.39
N ILE A 37 19.69 -33.87 -17.69
CA ILE A 37 18.80 -33.30 -16.66
C ILE A 37 17.43 -33.00 -17.26
N PHE A 38 17.39 -32.35 -18.42
CA PHE A 38 16.13 -32.01 -19.08
C PHE A 38 15.31 -33.27 -19.43
N LEU A 39 15.95 -34.32 -19.93
CA LEU A 39 15.29 -35.58 -20.25
C LEU A 39 14.84 -36.34 -18.98
N ALA A 40 15.71 -36.43 -17.97
CA ALA A 40 15.43 -37.16 -16.74
C ALA A 40 14.32 -36.50 -15.90
N TYR A 41 14.29 -35.17 -15.86
CA TYR A 41 13.32 -34.40 -15.08
C TYR A 41 12.28 -33.68 -15.93
N GLN A 42 12.05 -34.13 -17.17
CA GLN A 42 11.14 -33.49 -18.12
C GLN A 42 9.75 -33.26 -17.52
N ARG A 43 9.22 -34.27 -16.80
CA ARG A 43 7.90 -34.19 -16.15
C ARG A 43 7.86 -33.11 -15.07
N GLN A 44 8.88 -33.03 -14.23
CA GLN A 44 8.98 -32.07 -13.14
C GLN A 44 9.09 -30.65 -13.69
N LEU A 45 9.93 -30.44 -14.70
CA LEU A 45 10.09 -29.16 -15.38
C LEU A 45 8.80 -28.72 -16.08
N ASN A 46 8.10 -29.62 -16.77
CA ASN A 46 6.81 -29.34 -17.39
C ASN A 46 5.75 -28.98 -16.36
N ASN A 47 5.68 -29.71 -15.24
CA ASN A 47 4.75 -29.41 -14.16
C ASN A 47 5.00 -28.03 -13.55
N LEU A 48 6.26 -27.66 -13.32
CA LEU A 48 6.63 -26.33 -12.85
C LEU A 48 6.19 -25.23 -13.84
N SER A 49 6.43 -25.43 -15.13
CA SER A 49 6.00 -24.50 -16.18
C SER A 49 4.47 -24.30 -16.21
N ILE A 50 3.71 -25.39 -16.08
CA ILE A 50 2.23 -25.34 -16.02
C ILE A 50 1.77 -24.62 -14.75
N GLN A 51 2.35 -24.93 -13.59
CA GLN A 51 1.99 -24.29 -12.33
C GLN A 51 2.26 -22.79 -12.35
N GLU A 52 3.41 -22.38 -12.89
CA GLU A 52 3.73 -20.96 -13.04
C GLU A 52 2.73 -20.25 -13.97
N SER A 53 2.40 -20.89 -15.09
CA SER A 53 1.40 -20.34 -16.03
C SER A 53 0.04 -20.15 -15.36
N ARG A 54 -0.39 -21.10 -14.52
CA ARG A 54 -1.62 -20.99 -13.74
C ARG A 54 -1.56 -19.84 -12.74
N LEU A 55 -0.45 -19.73 -12.00
CA LEU A 55 -0.24 -18.67 -11.01
C LEU A 55 -0.27 -17.29 -11.66
N ARG A 56 0.41 -17.13 -12.80
CA ARG A 56 0.42 -15.88 -13.57
C ARG A 56 -0.99 -15.48 -14.01
N ARG A 57 -1.76 -16.41 -14.56
CA ARG A 57 -3.16 -16.15 -14.98
C ARG A 57 -4.04 -15.77 -13.80
N HIS A 58 -3.87 -16.41 -12.65
CA HIS A 58 -4.56 -16.03 -11.41
C HIS A 58 -4.20 -14.60 -11.00
N PHE A 59 -2.91 -14.27 -10.95
CA PHE A 59 -2.46 -12.94 -10.61
C PHE A 59 -3.00 -11.86 -11.57
N GLU A 60 -2.97 -12.13 -12.89
CA GLU A 60 -3.53 -11.22 -13.89
C GLU A 60 -5.04 -11.00 -13.70
N LYS A 61 -5.78 -12.07 -13.37
CA LYS A 61 -7.22 -12.00 -13.07
C LYS A 61 -7.48 -11.19 -11.80
N ASP A 62 -6.74 -11.43 -10.73
CA ASP A 62 -6.90 -10.74 -9.45
C ASP A 62 -6.55 -9.26 -9.58
N ALA A 63 -5.48 -8.94 -10.32
CA ALA A 63 -5.10 -7.57 -10.62
C ALA A 63 -6.17 -6.84 -11.48
N ALA A 64 -6.77 -7.53 -12.46
CA ALA A 64 -7.86 -6.97 -13.25
C ALA A 64 -9.12 -6.72 -12.39
N ALA A 65 -9.48 -7.66 -11.53
CA ALA A 65 -10.61 -7.52 -10.61
C ALA A 65 -10.39 -6.36 -9.62
N LEU A 66 -9.17 -6.20 -9.09
CA LEU A 66 -8.82 -5.08 -8.22
C LEU A 66 -8.97 -3.74 -8.94
N ARG A 67 -8.50 -3.61 -10.17
CA ARG A 67 -8.65 -2.39 -10.97
C ARG A 67 -10.11 -2.05 -11.22
N GLN A 68 -10.92 -3.03 -11.61
CA GLN A 68 -12.36 -2.83 -11.81
C GLN A 68 -13.06 -2.36 -10.54
N LEU A 69 -12.69 -2.92 -9.39
CA LEU A 69 -13.26 -2.53 -8.10
C LEU A 69 -12.86 -1.10 -7.70
N GLN A 70 -11.61 -0.72 -7.95
CA GLN A 70 -11.12 0.65 -7.74
C GLN A 70 -11.80 1.66 -8.68
N GLU A 71 -11.97 1.32 -9.96
CA GLU A 71 -12.70 2.14 -10.93
C GLU A 71 -14.17 2.30 -10.54
N SER A 72 -14.81 1.22 -10.09
CA SER A 72 -16.20 1.26 -9.61
C SER A 72 -16.35 2.16 -8.39
N ARG A 73 -15.41 2.13 -7.44
CA ARG A 73 -15.39 3.04 -6.28
C ARG A 73 -15.29 4.49 -6.71
N ARG A 74 -14.31 4.83 -7.56
CA ARG A 74 -14.15 6.19 -8.10
C ARG A 74 -15.38 6.66 -8.87
N HIS A 75 -15.98 5.78 -9.69
CA HIS A 75 -17.18 6.12 -10.43
C HIS A 75 -18.36 6.38 -9.49
N ASN A 76 -18.55 5.56 -8.46
CA ASN A 76 -19.60 5.76 -7.48
C ASN A 76 -19.40 7.05 -6.69
N GLU A 77 -18.17 7.34 -6.22
CA GLU A 77 -17.81 8.60 -5.56
C GLU A 77 -18.11 9.82 -6.46
N HIS A 78 -17.74 9.75 -7.74
CA HIS A 78 -18.04 10.83 -8.69
C HIS A 78 -19.54 10.94 -9.03
N HIS A 79 -20.28 9.84 -9.06
CA HIS A 79 -21.70 9.82 -9.36
C HIS A 79 -22.53 10.34 -8.18
N THR A 80 -22.20 9.97 -6.94
CA THR A 80 -22.82 10.54 -5.74
C THR A 80 -22.55 12.03 -5.62
N ALA A 81 -21.34 12.49 -5.96
CA ALA A 81 -21.00 13.91 -5.97
C ALA A 81 -21.74 14.74 -7.04
N ARG A 82 -22.19 14.11 -8.14
CA ARG A 82 -22.86 14.80 -9.27
C ARG A 82 -24.39 14.83 -9.22
N MET A 83 -25.03 13.88 -8.55
CA MET A 83 -26.49 13.67 -8.68
C MET A 83 -27.35 14.45 -7.69
N ALA A 84 -26.77 15.17 -6.72
CA ALA A 84 -27.57 15.93 -5.77
C ALA A 84 -26.88 17.24 -5.35
N PRO A 85 -27.28 18.41 -5.89
CA PRO A 85 -26.92 19.67 -5.28
C PRO A 85 -27.49 19.70 -3.85
N GLY A 86 -26.62 19.56 -2.85
CA GLY A 86 -26.97 19.60 -1.43
C GLY A 86 -26.86 18.29 -0.65
N VAL A 87 -26.57 17.15 -1.28
CA VAL A 87 -26.25 15.91 -0.55
C VAL A 87 -24.73 15.85 -0.36
N ARG A 88 -24.28 16.01 0.89
CA ARG A 88 -22.86 15.87 1.24
C ARG A 88 -22.40 14.44 0.98
N ASP A 89 -21.18 14.30 0.45
CA ASP A 89 -20.55 12.99 0.27
C ASP A 89 -20.54 12.26 1.63
N PRO A 90 -20.98 10.99 1.71
CA PRO A 90 -20.89 10.20 2.94
C PRO A 90 -19.48 10.18 3.54
N ARG A 91 -18.44 10.18 2.70
CA ARG A 91 -17.04 10.26 3.14
C ARG A 91 -16.73 11.61 3.77
N GLU A 92 -17.19 12.72 3.18
CA GLU A 92 -17.03 14.06 3.74
C GLU A 92 -17.78 14.22 5.06
N SER A 93 -19.00 13.65 5.16
CA SER A 93 -19.79 13.69 6.40
C SER A 93 -19.08 12.95 7.54
N ARG A 94 -18.44 11.83 7.23
CA ARG A 94 -17.63 11.06 8.18
C ARG A 94 -16.34 11.78 8.56
N LEU A 95 -15.71 12.47 7.61
CA LEU A 95 -14.53 13.29 7.85
C LEU A 95 -14.87 14.53 8.70
N ASP A 96 -16.05 15.13 8.50
CA ASP A 96 -16.59 16.19 9.35
C ASP A 96 -16.79 15.72 10.80
N GLU A 97 -17.27 14.49 10.98
CA GLU A 97 -17.43 13.88 12.30
C GLU A 97 -16.09 13.65 12.98
N ALA A 98 -15.12 13.05 12.27
CA ALA A 98 -13.76 12.85 12.78
C ALA A 98 -13.10 14.18 13.16
N ALA A 99 -13.22 15.20 12.31
CA ALA A 99 -12.68 16.54 12.56
C ALA A 99 -13.31 17.20 13.79
N ARG A 100 -14.62 17.03 14.04
CA ARG A 100 -15.28 17.55 15.24
C ARG A 100 -14.81 16.85 16.51
N GLN A 101 -14.61 15.53 16.48
CA GLN A 101 -14.05 14.80 17.62
C GLN A 101 -12.62 15.23 17.92
N TYR A 102 -11.80 15.42 16.88
CA TYR A 102 -10.45 15.95 17.03
C TYR A 102 -10.44 17.37 17.60
N ILE A 103 -11.29 18.27 17.08
CA ILE A 103 -11.47 19.64 17.63
C ILE A 103 -11.78 19.58 19.12
N GLN A 104 -12.71 18.72 19.53
CA GLN A 104 -13.03 18.53 20.95
C GLN A 104 -11.81 18.05 21.74
N ALA A 105 -11.04 17.09 21.23
CA ALA A 105 -9.81 16.64 21.87
C ALA A 105 -8.75 17.75 21.97
N VAL A 106 -8.68 18.68 21.01
CA VAL A 106 -7.79 19.86 21.07
C VAL A 106 -8.22 20.78 22.21
N HIS A 107 -9.51 21.12 22.30
CA HIS A 107 -10.05 21.95 23.38
C HIS A 107 -9.90 21.32 24.77
N GLU A 108 -9.88 19.98 24.84
CA GLU A 108 -9.63 19.23 26.08
C GLU A 108 -8.13 19.00 26.36
N HIS A 109 -7.23 19.51 25.52
CA HIS A 109 -5.77 19.29 25.58
C HIS A 109 -5.35 17.81 25.51
N ARG A 110 -6.16 16.94 24.89
CA ARG A 110 -5.89 15.50 24.69
C ARG A 110 -5.66 15.10 23.23
N HIS A 111 -5.55 16.07 22.32
CA HIS A 111 -5.39 15.81 20.88
C HIS A 111 -4.14 14.98 20.53
N MET A 112 -3.09 14.99 21.36
CA MET A 112 -1.89 14.17 21.17
C MET A 112 -2.12 12.67 21.45
N GLU A 113 -3.21 12.34 22.14
CA GLU A 113 -3.62 10.97 22.47
C GLU A 113 -4.81 10.51 21.61
N TRP A 114 -5.31 11.38 20.73
CA TRP A 114 -6.44 11.06 19.88
C TRP A 114 -5.95 10.49 18.55
N GLU A 115 -6.33 9.25 18.27
CA GLU A 115 -6.01 8.57 17.01
C GLU A 115 -7.30 8.27 16.22
N PRO A 116 -7.37 8.58 14.91
CA PRO A 116 -8.59 8.38 14.12
C PRO A 116 -9.06 6.92 14.08
N ASP A 117 -8.13 5.96 13.99
CA ASP A 117 -8.42 4.54 13.84
C ASP A 117 -8.98 3.92 15.12
N GLU A 118 -8.45 4.31 16.29
CA GLU A 118 -8.99 3.95 17.61
C GLU A 118 -10.43 4.46 17.80
N ASN A 119 -10.79 5.55 17.14
CA ASN A 119 -12.12 6.15 17.16
C ASN A 119 -13.03 5.67 16.01
N GLY A 120 -12.62 4.63 15.27
CA GLY A 120 -13.42 3.99 14.22
C GLY A 120 -13.43 4.72 12.88
N PHE A 121 -12.47 5.62 12.65
CA PHE A 121 -12.30 6.34 11.40
C PHE A 121 -11.15 5.76 10.55
N GLU A 122 -11.33 5.81 9.23
CA GLU A 122 -10.37 5.29 8.24
C GLU A 122 -9.42 6.38 7.70
N PHE A 123 -9.43 7.57 8.30
CA PHE A 123 -8.68 8.74 7.86
C PHE A 123 -7.31 8.82 8.56
N SER A 124 -6.33 9.39 7.88
CA SER A 124 -5.08 9.75 8.54
C SER A 124 -5.26 10.98 9.46
N ILE A 125 -4.43 11.10 10.51
CA ILE A 125 -4.47 12.26 11.41
C ILE A 125 -4.30 13.58 10.64
N ALA A 126 -3.42 13.61 9.63
CA ALA A 126 -3.20 14.78 8.79
C ALA A 126 -4.44 15.20 7.98
N GLU A 127 -5.22 14.24 7.45
CA GLU A 127 -6.49 14.54 6.77
C GLU A 127 -7.51 15.15 7.73
N VAL A 128 -7.57 14.64 8.96
CA VAL A 128 -8.47 15.12 10.01
C VAL A 128 -8.09 16.53 10.45
N GLU A 129 -6.81 16.81 10.69
CA GLU A 129 -6.30 18.13 11.07
C GLU A 129 -6.57 19.19 10.00
N VAL A 130 -6.31 18.87 8.73
CA VAL A 130 -6.62 19.77 7.62
C VAL A 130 -8.10 20.08 7.59
N ARG A 131 -8.98 19.08 7.79
CA ARG A 131 -10.41 19.32 7.84
C ARG A 131 -10.82 20.12 9.08
N ALA A 132 -10.24 19.85 10.23
CA ALA A 132 -10.48 20.59 11.47
C ALA A 132 -10.18 22.08 11.32
N LEU A 133 -9.05 22.44 10.68
CA LEU A 133 -8.70 23.82 10.36
C LEU A 133 -9.66 24.50 9.37
N HIS A 134 -10.31 23.75 8.49
CA HIS A 134 -11.36 24.31 7.63
C HIS A 134 -12.64 24.63 8.42
N ILE A 135 -12.93 23.84 9.47
CA ILE A 135 -14.11 24.03 10.32
C ILE A 135 -13.86 25.15 11.35
N GLU A 136 -12.69 25.12 11.99
CA GLU A 136 -12.24 26.07 13.01
C GLU A 136 -10.81 26.54 12.66
N PRO A 137 -10.66 27.62 11.87
CA PRO A 137 -9.34 28.10 11.44
C PRO A 137 -8.41 28.52 12.58
N ASP A 138 -8.99 28.97 13.69
CA ASP A 138 -8.27 29.47 14.85
C ASP A 138 -8.01 28.38 15.91
N LEU A 139 -8.27 27.10 15.61
CA LEU A 139 -8.25 25.96 16.55
C LEU A 139 -6.99 25.88 17.41
N PHE A 140 -5.81 26.17 16.84
CA PHE A 140 -4.54 26.11 17.56
C PHE A 140 -4.05 27.46 18.07
N SER A 141 -4.84 28.53 17.97
CA SER A 141 -4.38 29.88 18.35
C SER A 141 -4.07 29.98 19.84
N ALA A 142 -4.90 29.40 20.70
CA ALA A 142 -4.68 29.38 22.15
C ALA A 142 -3.43 28.57 22.52
N TRP A 143 -3.27 27.39 21.92
CA TRP A 143 -2.09 26.55 22.10
C TRP A 143 -0.80 27.24 21.60
N ALA A 144 -0.87 27.96 20.48
CA ALA A 144 0.23 28.74 19.94
C ALA A 144 0.60 29.91 20.86
N GLU A 145 -0.38 30.64 21.41
CA GLU A 145 -0.15 31.73 22.37
C GLU A 145 0.48 31.20 23.68
N GLU A 146 0.00 30.06 24.21
CA GLU A 146 0.55 29.43 25.42
C GLU A 146 1.98 28.92 25.22
N ASN A 147 2.28 28.27 24.09
CA ASN A 147 3.63 27.82 23.77
C ASN A 147 4.58 28.99 23.49
N ALA A 148 4.10 30.04 22.83
CA ALA A 148 4.89 31.25 22.59
C ALA A 148 5.22 31.96 23.91
N ALA A 149 4.26 32.03 24.85
CA ALA A 149 4.48 32.53 26.20
C ALA A 149 5.46 31.66 27.00
N ALA A 150 5.36 30.33 26.90
CA ALA A 150 6.27 29.38 27.54
C ALA A 150 7.71 29.45 26.97
N GLN A 151 7.87 29.83 25.70
CA GLN A 151 9.16 30.00 25.03
C GLN A 151 9.69 31.45 25.05
N GLY A 152 8.97 32.39 25.68
CA GLY A 152 9.39 33.80 25.78
C GLY A 152 9.31 34.59 24.46
N LEU A 153 8.58 34.09 23.46
CA LEU A 153 8.34 34.78 22.19
C LEU A 153 6.98 35.49 22.24
N THR A 154 7.00 36.82 22.33
CA THR A 154 5.77 37.61 22.27
C THR A 154 5.29 37.68 20.81
N LEU A 155 4.22 36.96 20.46
CA LEU A 155 3.60 37.07 19.13
C LEU A 155 2.86 38.41 19.02
N ALA A 156 3.40 39.32 18.21
CA ALA A 156 2.75 40.58 17.87
C ALA A 156 1.49 40.31 17.03
N ARG A 157 0.31 40.64 17.59
CA ARG A 157 -0.95 40.62 16.83
C ARG A 157 -0.86 41.60 15.65
N PRO A 158 -1.20 41.19 14.41
CA PRO A 158 -1.33 42.12 13.31
C PRO A 158 -2.54 43.04 13.57
N SER A 159 -2.24 44.34 13.64
CA SER A 159 -3.21 45.43 13.68
C SER A 159 -4.18 45.31 12.50
N LYS A 160 -5.49 45.30 12.81
CA LYS A 160 -6.53 45.57 11.81
C LYS A 160 -6.34 47.02 11.33
N LEU A 161 -5.84 47.17 10.10
CA LEU A 161 -5.95 48.42 9.35
C LEU A 161 -7.38 48.51 8.81
N GLY A 162 -8.02 49.65 9.07
CA GLY A 162 -9.40 49.97 8.70
C GLY A 162 -9.58 50.42 7.26
#